data_AF-A0A926BCM0-F1
#
_entry.id   AF-A0A926BCM0-F1
#
_cell.length_a   1.000
_cell.length_b   1.000
_cell.length_c   1.000
_cell.angle_alpha   90.00
_cell.angle_beta   90.00
_cell.angle_gamma   90.00
#
_symmetry.space_group_name_H-M   'P 1'
#
loop_
_entity.id
_entity.type
_entity.pdbx_description
1 polymer ?
#
loop_
_entity_poly.entity_id
_entity_poly.type
_entity_poly.pdbx_seq_one_letter_code
_entity_poly.pdbx_strand_id
1 'polypeptide(L)'
;MSRLVDTVSQFRSWAGDHPKDDESWEWDYEFWPTLIKTVLDFFATRPFSSWSPEEIDSVLYVIAHDPDYMPEITPELPRAYPHLILPLTAAAIERGEAGVKSRLAFELGAVRFDDPEQERLLFVLLDDDSAGVRDSALRSLALLGHPSVEKLARESWHHPAPGQEWTRINVLLCLYNTNSPELSAYLDEAQRDGRKWLVINADFIRSGKQGKWVRPIKI
;
A
#
# COMPACT_ATOMS: atom_id res chain seq x y z
N MET A 1 2.92 -5.03 -30.66
CA MET A 1 3.04 -4.59 -29.26
C MET A 1 1.66 -4.72 -28.61
N SER A 2 1.59 -4.99 -27.31
CA SER A 2 0.30 -5.14 -26.60
C SER A 2 -0.35 -3.77 -26.45
N ARG A 3 -1.69 -3.67 -26.64
CA ARG A 3 -2.43 -2.41 -26.47
C ARG A 3 -2.19 -1.80 -25.08
N LEU A 4 -2.05 -2.63 -24.05
CA LEU A 4 -1.69 -2.20 -22.71
C LEU A 4 -0.35 -1.48 -22.72
N VAL A 5 0.68 -2.12 -23.24
CA VAL A 5 2.06 -1.58 -23.28
C VAL A 5 2.08 -0.25 -24.02
N ASP A 6 1.43 -0.15 -25.18
CA ASP A 6 1.37 1.09 -25.95
C ASP A 6 0.70 2.23 -25.15
N THR A 7 -0.42 1.94 -24.48
CA THR A 7 -1.18 2.93 -23.69
C THR A 7 -0.37 3.38 -22.47
N VAL A 8 0.30 2.45 -21.78
CA VAL A 8 1.16 2.77 -20.63
C VAL A 8 2.41 3.54 -21.07
N SER A 9 2.99 3.22 -22.24
CA SER A 9 4.09 4.00 -22.81
C SER A 9 3.69 5.44 -23.09
N GLN A 10 2.47 5.68 -23.57
CA GLN A 10 1.95 7.04 -23.75
C GLN A 10 1.86 7.79 -22.42
N PHE A 11 1.34 7.15 -21.38
CA PHE A 11 1.27 7.73 -20.04
C PHE A 11 2.67 8.02 -19.47
N ARG A 12 3.61 7.07 -19.58
CA ARG A 12 5.02 7.25 -19.17
C ARG A 12 5.68 8.44 -19.86
N SER A 13 5.46 8.58 -21.17
CA SER A 13 6.02 9.71 -21.94
C SER A 13 5.47 11.03 -21.42
N TRP A 14 4.15 11.12 -21.27
CA TRP A 14 3.51 12.32 -20.73
C TRP A 14 4.00 12.65 -19.32
N ALA A 15 4.08 11.64 -18.45
CA ALA A 15 4.58 11.77 -17.07
C ALA A 15 6.06 12.15 -16.96
N GLY A 16 6.87 11.86 -17.99
CA GLY A 16 8.28 12.24 -18.05
C GLY A 16 8.47 13.74 -18.32
N ASP A 17 7.54 14.34 -19.07
CA ASP A 17 7.58 15.74 -19.48
C ASP A 17 6.75 16.66 -18.57
N HIS A 18 5.88 16.09 -17.72
CA HIS A 18 4.96 16.85 -16.87
C HIS A 18 5.62 17.25 -15.53
N PRO A 19 5.48 18.51 -15.08
CA PRO A 19 5.90 18.94 -13.75
C PRO A 19 5.15 18.16 -12.67
N LYS A 20 5.87 17.59 -11.70
CA LYS A 20 5.30 16.78 -10.60
C LYS A 20 5.14 17.63 -9.34
N ASP A 21 4.71 18.88 -9.54
CA ASP A 21 4.75 19.91 -8.53
C ASP A 21 3.50 19.87 -7.60
N ASP A 22 2.52 19.01 -7.91
CA ASP A 22 1.27 18.80 -7.16
C ASP A 22 1.01 17.30 -6.93
N GLU A 23 0.40 16.94 -5.80
CA GLU A 23 0.03 15.57 -5.37
C GLU A 23 -1.09 14.93 -6.22
N SER A 24 -1.60 15.64 -7.22
CA SER A 24 -2.69 15.21 -8.10
C SER A 24 -2.36 15.39 -9.59
N TRP A 25 -1.07 15.50 -9.94
CA TRP A 25 -0.66 15.71 -11.33
C TRP A 25 -1.21 14.63 -12.27
N GLU A 26 -1.37 13.37 -11.83
CA GLU A 26 -1.94 12.29 -12.65
C GLU A 26 -3.34 12.60 -13.21
N TRP A 27 -4.10 13.49 -12.56
CA TRP A 27 -5.41 13.94 -13.03
C TRP A 27 -5.34 14.85 -14.26
N ASP A 28 -4.21 15.48 -14.49
CA ASP A 28 -3.98 16.31 -15.68
C ASP A 28 -3.82 15.44 -16.94
N TYR A 29 -3.69 14.12 -16.79
CA TYR A 29 -3.63 13.21 -17.91
C TYR A 29 -5.01 12.99 -18.52
N GLU A 30 -5.31 13.71 -19.61
CA GLU A 30 -6.60 13.63 -20.33
C GLU A 30 -7.00 12.19 -20.70
N PHE A 31 -6.03 11.30 -20.95
CA PHE A 31 -6.29 9.91 -21.34
C PHE A 31 -6.39 8.95 -20.15
N TRP A 32 -6.42 9.45 -18.91
CA TRP A 32 -6.52 8.62 -17.70
C TRP A 32 -7.70 7.62 -17.74
N PRO A 33 -8.95 8.01 -18.08
CA PRO A 33 -10.06 7.05 -18.15
C PRO A 33 -9.83 5.94 -19.18
N THR A 34 -9.13 6.26 -20.28
CA THR A 34 -8.79 5.28 -21.33
C THR A 34 -7.71 4.32 -20.85
N LEU A 35 -6.72 4.82 -20.11
CA LEU A 35 -5.68 4.01 -19.47
C LEU A 35 -6.32 3.03 -18.47
N ILE A 36 -7.15 3.54 -17.55
CA ILE A 36 -7.86 2.71 -16.55
C ILE A 36 -8.66 1.62 -17.24
N LYS A 37 -9.51 1.97 -18.21
CA LYS A 37 -10.30 0.99 -18.95
C LYS A 37 -9.42 -0.07 -19.62
N THR A 38 -8.30 0.34 -20.22
CA THR A 38 -7.39 -0.59 -20.90
C THR A 38 -6.74 -1.58 -19.92
N VAL A 39 -6.36 -1.13 -18.73
CA VAL A 39 -5.81 -2.00 -17.67
C VAL A 39 -6.88 -2.97 -17.16
N LEU A 40 -8.10 -2.50 -16.88
CA LEU A 40 -9.17 -3.35 -16.37
C LEU A 40 -9.64 -4.38 -17.42
N ASP A 41 -9.74 -3.99 -18.69
CA ASP A 41 -10.02 -4.92 -19.80
C ASP A 41 -8.90 -5.98 -19.90
N PHE A 42 -7.64 -5.60 -19.69
CA PHE A 42 -6.51 -6.52 -19.70
C PHE A 42 -6.59 -7.54 -18.56
N PHE A 43 -6.95 -7.09 -17.35
CA PHE A 43 -7.19 -7.98 -16.20
C PHE A 43 -8.30 -8.99 -16.48
N ALA A 44 -9.40 -8.53 -17.08
CA ALA A 44 -10.57 -9.36 -17.33
C ALA A 44 -10.38 -10.41 -18.45
N THR A 45 -9.46 -10.18 -19.38
CA THR A 45 -9.36 -10.98 -20.62
C THR A 45 -8.19 -11.94 -20.67
N ARG A 46 -7.19 -11.78 -19.80
CA ARG A 46 -5.95 -12.58 -19.87
C ARG A 46 -5.51 -13.10 -18.49
N PRO A 47 -5.25 -14.41 -18.34
CA PRO A 47 -4.71 -14.94 -17.10
C PRO A 47 -3.28 -14.42 -16.89
N PHE A 48 -2.91 -14.15 -15.63
CA PHE A 48 -1.60 -13.61 -15.25
C PHE A 48 -0.43 -14.43 -15.82
N SER A 49 -0.56 -15.76 -15.84
CA SER A 49 0.48 -16.67 -16.37
C SER A 49 0.79 -16.48 -17.86
N SER A 50 -0.04 -15.74 -18.59
CA SER A 50 0.18 -15.42 -20.01
C SER A 50 0.84 -14.07 -20.26
N TRP A 51 1.04 -13.25 -19.22
CA TRP A 51 1.54 -11.89 -19.37
C TRP A 51 3.05 -11.88 -19.61
N SER A 52 3.52 -11.03 -20.52
CA SER A 52 4.97 -10.83 -20.70
C SER A 52 5.56 -9.99 -19.57
N PRO A 53 6.89 -10.02 -19.36
CA PRO A 53 7.56 -9.12 -18.41
C PRO A 53 7.21 -7.65 -18.64
N GLU A 54 7.15 -7.18 -19.89
CA GLU A 54 6.82 -5.80 -20.22
C GLU A 54 5.36 -5.45 -19.88
N GLU A 55 4.44 -6.41 -20.01
CA GLU A 55 3.05 -6.25 -19.60
C GLU A 55 2.93 -6.17 -18.08
N ILE A 56 3.67 -7.00 -17.34
CA ILE A 56 3.74 -6.94 -15.88
C ILE A 56 4.28 -5.57 -15.45
N ASP A 57 5.41 -5.12 -16.02
CA ASP A 57 6.00 -3.82 -15.70
C ASP A 57 5.07 -2.65 -16.04
N SER A 58 4.25 -2.80 -17.08
CA SER A 58 3.24 -1.83 -17.45
C SER A 58 2.12 -1.77 -16.40
N VAL A 59 1.59 -2.92 -15.97
CA VAL A 59 0.56 -2.98 -14.91
C VAL A 59 1.09 -2.42 -13.59
N LEU A 60 2.28 -2.85 -13.16
CA LEU A 60 2.87 -2.39 -11.90
C LEU A 60 3.06 -0.88 -11.88
N TYR A 61 3.44 -0.30 -13.01
CA TYR A 61 3.57 1.16 -13.14
C TYR A 61 2.25 1.89 -12.98
N VAL A 62 1.17 1.41 -13.60
CA VAL A 62 -0.13 2.08 -13.43
C VAL A 62 -0.62 1.94 -11.98
N ILE A 63 -0.42 0.79 -11.33
CA ILE A 63 -0.77 0.63 -9.91
C ILE A 63 0.04 1.59 -9.03
N ALA A 64 1.32 1.81 -9.33
CA ALA A 64 2.16 2.75 -8.58
C ALA A 64 1.64 4.19 -8.63
N HIS A 65 1.01 4.55 -9.75
CA HIS A 65 0.48 5.88 -10.04
C HIS A 65 -1.05 5.99 -9.88
N ASP A 66 -1.70 4.97 -9.32
CA ASP A 66 -3.13 5.03 -9.03
C ASP A 66 -3.38 6.03 -7.88
N PRO A 67 -4.10 7.14 -8.10
CA PRO A 67 -4.10 8.30 -7.22
C PRO A 67 -4.63 7.95 -5.82
N ASP A 68 -4.00 8.48 -4.78
CA ASP A 68 -4.34 8.15 -3.39
C ASP A 68 -5.75 8.63 -2.96
N TYR A 69 -6.21 9.76 -3.50
CA TYR A 69 -7.48 10.39 -3.10
C TYR A 69 -8.72 9.76 -3.75
N MET A 70 -8.62 9.33 -5.01
CA MET A 70 -9.70 8.60 -5.71
C MET A 70 -9.11 7.48 -6.57
N PRO A 71 -8.60 6.40 -5.96
CA PRO A 71 -7.99 5.32 -6.71
C PRO A 71 -9.04 4.58 -7.53
N GLU A 72 -8.69 4.20 -8.75
CA GLU A 72 -9.58 3.54 -9.71
C GLU A 72 -9.17 2.10 -10.00
N ILE A 73 -7.88 1.77 -9.95
CA ILE A 73 -7.40 0.40 -10.20
C ILE A 73 -7.33 -0.41 -8.93
N THR A 74 -6.76 0.17 -7.88
CA THR A 74 -6.42 -0.56 -6.66
C THR A 74 -7.65 -1.10 -5.94
N PRO A 75 -8.78 -0.37 -5.81
CA PRO A 75 -10.00 -0.91 -5.20
C PRO A 75 -10.65 -2.03 -6.03
N GLU A 76 -10.36 -2.09 -7.34
CA GLU A 76 -10.86 -3.15 -8.22
C GLU A 76 -10.13 -4.47 -8.01
N LEU A 77 -8.87 -4.45 -7.58
CA LEU A 77 -8.09 -5.66 -7.30
C LEU A 77 -8.80 -6.56 -6.28
N PRO A 78 -9.11 -6.14 -5.04
CA PRO A 78 -9.81 -7.00 -4.09
C PRO A 78 -11.28 -7.26 -4.50
N ARG A 79 -11.91 -6.32 -5.21
CA ARG A 79 -13.35 -6.36 -5.52
C ARG A 79 -13.71 -7.28 -6.68
N ALA A 80 -12.96 -7.21 -7.77
CA ALA A 80 -13.27 -7.86 -9.04
C ALA A 80 -12.16 -8.82 -9.50
N TYR A 81 -10.91 -8.59 -9.08
CA TYR A 81 -9.76 -9.37 -9.54
C TYR A 81 -8.88 -9.93 -8.40
N PRO A 82 -9.45 -10.52 -7.34
CA PRO A 82 -8.65 -10.91 -6.16
C PRO A 82 -7.59 -11.96 -6.48
N HIS A 83 -7.81 -12.77 -7.52
CA HIS A 83 -6.87 -13.76 -8.01
C HIS A 83 -5.56 -13.15 -8.58
N LEU A 84 -5.53 -11.85 -8.89
CA LEU A 84 -4.33 -11.15 -9.36
C LEU A 84 -3.44 -10.64 -8.23
N ILE A 85 -3.95 -10.52 -7.00
CA ILE A 85 -3.23 -9.85 -5.91
C ILE A 85 -1.94 -10.58 -5.53
N LEU A 86 -2.00 -11.91 -5.33
CA LEU A 86 -0.84 -12.73 -5.01
C LEU A 86 0.25 -12.66 -6.11
N PRO A 87 -0.04 -12.98 -7.38
CA PRO A 87 0.98 -12.95 -8.42
C PRO A 87 1.50 -11.52 -8.72
N LEU A 88 0.66 -10.49 -8.64
CA LEU A 88 1.12 -9.10 -8.77
C LEU A 88 2.05 -8.70 -7.62
N THR A 89 1.73 -9.09 -6.38
CA THR A 89 2.59 -8.81 -5.23
C THR A 89 3.94 -9.51 -5.39
N ALA A 90 3.94 -10.78 -5.79
CA ALA A 90 5.18 -11.51 -6.07
C ALA A 90 6.02 -10.82 -7.15
N ALA A 91 5.41 -10.40 -8.25
CA ALA A 91 6.11 -9.66 -9.30
C ALA A 91 6.64 -8.31 -8.78
N ALA A 92 5.85 -7.56 -8.01
CA ALA A 92 6.27 -6.27 -7.45
C ALA A 92 7.46 -6.39 -6.49
N ILE A 93 7.57 -7.48 -5.72
CA ILE A 93 8.74 -7.76 -4.89
C ILE A 93 10.00 -7.85 -5.75
N GLU A 94 9.93 -8.55 -6.89
CA GLU A 94 11.09 -8.77 -7.78
C GLU A 94 11.54 -7.51 -8.53
N ARG A 95 10.58 -6.71 -9.03
CA ARG A 95 10.87 -5.65 -10.02
C ARG A 95 10.12 -4.34 -9.82
N GLY A 96 9.20 -4.29 -8.86
CA GLY A 96 8.41 -3.11 -8.57
C GLY A 96 9.18 -2.06 -7.75
N GLU A 97 8.74 -0.82 -7.85
CA GLU A 97 9.20 0.26 -6.97
C GLU A 97 8.44 0.27 -5.63
N ALA A 98 8.94 1.05 -4.67
CA ALA A 98 8.37 1.10 -3.32
C ALA A 98 6.88 1.48 -3.28
N GLY A 99 6.42 2.33 -4.19
CA GLY A 99 5.02 2.76 -4.29
C GLY A 99 4.08 1.58 -4.54
N VAL A 100 4.28 0.86 -5.64
CA VAL A 100 3.47 -0.33 -5.99
C VAL A 100 3.62 -1.44 -4.96
N LYS A 101 4.82 -1.68 -4.41
CA LYS A 101 5.02 -2.66 -3.33
C LYS A 101 4.17 -2.33 -2.10
N SER A 102 4.21 -1.08 -1.63
CA SER A 102 3.46 -0.60 -0.46
C SER A 102 1.95 -0.72 -0.68
N ARG A 103 1.49 -0.44 -1.91
CA ARG A 103 0.07 -0.54 -2.28
C ARG A 103 -0.42 -1.99 -2.37
N LEU A 104 0.31 -2.85 -3.07
CA LEU A 104 -0.01 -4.27 -3.16
C LEU A 104 0.11 -4.99 -1.81
N ALA A 105 1.07 -4.61 -0.97
CA ALA A 105 1.16 -5.10 0.41
C ALA A 105 -0.13 -4.82 1.19
N PHE A 106 -0.70 -3.61 1.04
CA PHE A 106 -1.96 -3.23 1.69
C PHE A 106 -3.14 -4.05 1.15
N GLU A 107 -3.27 -4.17 -0.18
CA GLU A 107 -4.32 -4.98 -0.81
C GLU A 107 -4.24 -6.46 -0.45
N LEU A 108 -3.03 -6.98 -0.27
CA LEU A 108 -2.80 -8.34 0.20
C LEU A 108 -3.37 -8.57 1.60
N GLY A 109 -3.48 -7.56 2.47
CA GLY A 109 -4.16 -7.67 3.77
C GLY A 109 -5.67 -7.43 3.73
N ALA A 110 -6.18 -6.81 2.66
CA ALA A 110 -7.59 -6.48 2.50
C ALA A 110 -8.46 -7.70 2.15
N VAL A 111 -7.86 -8.75 1.60
CA VAL A 111 -8.52 -10.01 1.24
C VAL A 111 -7.87 -11.14 2.03
N ARG A 112 -8.67 -12.02 2.65
CA ARG A 112 -8.15 -13.24 3.26
C ARG A 112 -8.11 -14.35 2.20
N PHE A 113 -6.91 -14.85 1.92
CA PHE A 113 -6.72 -16.02 1.07
C PHE A 113 -6.52 -17.26 1.95
N ASP A 114 -6.97 -18.42 1.47
CA ASP A 114 -6.59 -19.72 2.05
C ASP A 114 -5.32 -20.22 1.35
N ASP A 115 -4.28 -19.39 1.35
CA ASP A 115 -3.01 -19.65 0.68
C ASP A 115 -1.85 -19.16 1.57
N PRO A 116 -0.94 -20.05 2.03
CA PRO A 116 0.19 -19.67 2.87
C PRO A 116 1.16 -18.69 2.18
N GLU A 117 1.09 -18.59 0.84
CA GLU A 117 1.86 -17.61 0.08
C GLU A 117 1.53 -16.17 0.47
N GLN A 118 0.28 -15.90 0.91
CA GLN A 118 -0.13 -14.58 1.39
C GLN A 118 0.76 -14.10 2.55
N GLU A 119 0.91 -14.94 3.57
CA GLU A 119 1.75 -14.60 4.73
C GLU A 119 3.22 -14.54 4.32
N ARG A 120 3.69 -15.48 3.50
CA ARG A 120 5.07 -15.52 3.03
C ARG A 120 5.47 -14.20 2.33
N LEU A 121 4.63 -13.69 1.44
CA LEU A 121 4.87 -12.44 0.72
C LEU A 121 4.89 -11.23 1.67
N LEU A 122 3.96 -11.18 2.64
CA LEU A 122 3.95 -10.11 3.66
C LEU A 122 5.23 -10.12 4.49
N PHE A 123 5.74 -11.30 4.88
CA PHE A 123 7.01 -11.39 5.59
C PHE A 123 8.20 -10.92 4.75
N VAL A 124 8.24 -11.23 3.46
CA VAL A 124 9.28 -10.68 2.56
C VAL A 124 9.22 -9.16 2.50
N LEU A 125 8.01 -8.57 2.48
CA LEU A 125 7.83 -7.12 2.41
C LEU A 125 8.13 -6.39 3.73
N LEU A 126 8.14 -7.09 4.87
CA LEU A 126 8.61 -6.53 6.15
C LEU A 126 10.12 -6.24 6.16
N ASP A 127 10.88 -6.90 5.28
CA ASP A 127 12.33 -6.70 5.15
C ASP A 127 12.70 -5.70 4.04
N ASP A 128 11.73 -5.03 3.42
CA ASP A 128 11.98 -4.06 2.34
C ASP A 128 12.66 -2.78 2.87
N ASP A 129 13.53 -2.17 2.06
CA ASP A 129 14.27 -0.95 2.43
C ASP A 129 13.34 0.24 2.70
N SER A 130 12.18 0.30 2.04
CA SER A 130 11.22 1.38 2.20
C SER A 130 10.35 1.20 3.45
N ALA A 131 10.37 2.20 4.34
CA ALA A 131 9.51 2.23 5.52
C ALA A 131 8.02 2.10 5.16
N GLY A 132 7.58 2.74 4.07
CA GLY A 132 6.19 2.66 3.60
C GLY A 132 5.78 1.26 3.14
N VAL A 133 6.72 0.45 2.64
CA VAL A 133 6.45 -0.95 2.28
C VAL A 133 6.31 -1.80 3.53
N ARG A 134 7.27 -1.68 4.46
CA ARG A 134 7.23 -2.38 5.76
C ARG A 134 5.96 -2.04 6.55
N ASP A 135 5.59 -0.76 6.57
CA ASP A 135 4.39 -0.28 7.27
C ASP A 135 3.11 -0.88 6.70
N SER A 136 2.98 -0.93 5.37
CA SER A 136 1.85 -1.61 4.71
C SER A 136 1.81 -3.10 5.03
N ALA A 137 2.96 -3.79 4.99
CA ALA A 137 3.03 -5.22 5.28
C ALA A 137 2.63 -5.53 6.74
N LEU A 138 3.17 -4.77 7.71
CA LEU A 138 2.80 -4.88 9.13
C LEU A 138 1.30 -4.64 9.32
N ARG A 139 0.76 -3.61 8.69
CA ARG A 139 -0.67 -3.29 8.77
C ARG A 139 -1.54 -4.40 8.19
N SER A 140 -1.12 -5.01 7.09
CA SER A 140 -1.82 -6.14 6.49
C SER A 140 -1.81 -7.36 7.39
N LEU A 141 -0.68 -7.68 8.04
CA LEU A 141 -0.65 -8.74 9.06
C LEU A 141 -1.59 -8.43 10.24
N ALA A 142 -1.70 -7.16 10.66
CA ALA A 142 -2.65 -6.74 11.69
C ALA A 142 -4.11 -6.93 11.25
N LEU A 143 -4.46 -6.58 10.01
CA LEU A 143 -5.79 -6.82 9.45
C LEU A 143 -6.14 -8.31 9.35
N LEU A 144 -5.14 -9.15 9.06
CA LEU A 144 -5.29 -10.60 9.04
C LEU A 144 -5.28 -11.23 10.45
N GLY A 145 -5.00 -10.45 11.50
CA GLY A 145 -4.95 -10.93 12.88
C GLY A 145 -3.80 -11.89 13.15
N HIS A 146 -2.67 -11.73 12.43
CA HIS A 146 -1.53 -12.63 12.60
C HIS A 146 -0.90 -12.45 14.00
N PRO A 147 -0.55 -13.53 14.72
CA PRO A 147 -0.12 -13.45 16.13
C PRO A 147 1.24 -12.74 16.34
N SER A 148 2.04 -12.57 15.28
CA SER A 148 3.33 -11.87 15.39
C SER A 148 3.23 -10.34 15.44
N VAL A 149 2.03 -9.77 15.20
CA VAL A 149 1.86 -8.32 14.99
C VAL A 149 2.40 -7.50 16.16
N GLU A 150 2.18 -7.91 17.40
CA GLU A 150 2.68 -7.16 18.56
C GLU A 150 4.21 -7.07 18.59
N LYS A 151 4.88 -8.20 18.36
CA LYS A 151 6.34 -8.26 18.30
C LYS A 151 6.87 -7.37 17.18
N LEU A 152 6.31 -7.49 15.99
CA LEU A 152 6.73 -6.72 14.81
C LEU A 152 6.44 -5.22 14.99
N ALA A 153 5.32 -4.87 15.61
CA ALA A 153 4.96 -3.49 15.91
C ALA A 153 5.94 -2.84 16.88
N ARG A 154 6.40 -3.58 17.91
CA ARG A 154 7.47 -3.13 18.80
C ARG A 154 8.77 -2.88 18.07
N GLU A 155 9.19 -3.83 17.22
CA GLU A 155 10.42 -3.69 16.43
C GLU A 155 10.33 -2.47 15.51
N SER A 156 9.20 -2.28 14.83
CA SER A 156 8.94 -1.14 13.95
C SER A 156 8.94 0.21 14.70
N TRP A 157 8.35 0.29 15.90
CA TRP A 157 8.31 1.51 16.71
C TRP A 157 9.68 2.09 17.02
N HIS A 158 10.66 1.21 17.24
CA HIS A 158 12.04 1.56 17.59
C HIS A 158 12.98 1.62 16.39
N HIS A 159 12.56 1.14 15.22
CA HIS A 159 13.38 1.15 14.02
C HIS A 159 13.59 2.60 13.51
N PRO A 160 14.83 3.09 13.40
CA PRO A 160 15.09 4.41 12.82
C PRO A 160 14.78 4.41 11.33
N ALA A 161 13.91 5.31 10.87
CA ALA A 161 13.60 5.48 9.45
C ALA A 161 13.21 6.94 9.15
N PRO A 162 13.42 7.41 7.91
CA PRO A 162 12.75 8.63 7.44
C PRO A 162 11.23 8.50 7.67
N GLY A 163 10.59 9.59 8.11
CA GLY A 163 9.15 9.56 8.37
C GLY A 163 8.72 8.77 9.62
N GLN A 164 9.60 8.61 10.61
CA GLN A 164 9.33 7.87 11.86
C GLN A 164 7.99 8.22 12.54
N GLU A 165 7.52 9.48 12.43
CA GLU A 165 6.20 9.88 12.93
C GLU A 165 5.08 9.00 12.35
N TRP A 166 5.12 8.75 11.04
CA TRP A 166 4.13 7.96 10.32
C TRP A 166 4.22 6.47 10.63
N THR A 167 5.44 5.92 10.71
CA THR A 167 5.67 4.54 11.15
C THR A 167 5.11 4.29 12.55
N ARG A 168 5.30 5.25 13.47
CA ARG A 168 4.72 5.14 14.81
C ARG A 168 3.21 5.26 14.82
N ILE A 169 2.62 6.13 14.01
CA ILE A 169 1.17 6.16 13.82
C ILE A 169 0.67 4.81 13.31
N ASN A 170 1.36 4.21 12.33
CA ASN A 170 1.03 2.89 11.80
C ASN A 170 1.07 1.79 12.87
N VAL A 171 2.09 1.79 13.74
CA VAL A 171 2.19 0.88 14.89
C VAL A 171 0.99 1.04 15.83
N LEU A 172 0.60 2.27 16.19
CA LEU A 172 -0.56 2.50 17.05
C LEU A 172 -1.84 1.92 16.43
N LEU A 173 -2.02 2.06 15.10
CA LEU A 173 -3.15 1.48 14.38
C LEU A 173 -3.12 -0.05 14.39
N CYS A 174 -1.95 -0.66 14.22
CA CYS A 174 -1.81 -2.12 14.24
C CYS A 174 -2.15 -2.68 15.63
N LEU A 175 -1.64 -2.07 16.69
CA LEU A 175 -1.95 -2.45 18.07
C LEU A 175 -3.43 -2.22 18.42
N TYR A 176 -4.03 -1.15 17.92
CA TYR A 176 -5.45 -0.90 18.06
C TYR A 176 -6.30 -1.96 17.37
N ASN A 177 -6.03 -2.27 16.10
CA ASN A 177 -6.79 -3.24 15.31
C ASN A 177 -6.70 -4.68 15.86
N THR A 178 -5.60 -5.00 16.54
CA THR A 178 -5.38 -6.31 17.17
C THR A 178 -5.87 -6.37 18.63
N ASN A 179 -6.44 -5.27 19.16
CA ASN A 179 -6.81 -5.14 20.57
C ASN A 179 -5.64 -5.48 21.53
N SER A 180 -4.42 -5.06 21.16
CA SER A 180 -3.23 -5.38 21.93
C SER A 180 -3.28 -4.76 23.33
N PRO A 181 -2.98 -5.51 24.41
CA PRO A 181 -2.85 -4.96 25.75
C PRO A 181 -1.70 -3.95 25.88
N GLU A 182 -0.72 -3.95 24.96
CA GLU A 182 0.41 -3.03 24.99
C GLU A 182 0.07 -1.63 24.47
N LEU A 183 -1.07 -1.48 23.77
CA LEU A 183 -1.47 -0.23 23.14
C LEU A 183 -1.41 0.98 24.09
N SER A 184 -1.84 0.81 25.34
CA SER A 184 -1.87 1.89 26.33
C SER A 184 -0.49 2.50 26.58
N ALA A 185 0.56 1.68 26.65
CA ALA A 185 1.93 2.11 26.86
C ALA A 185 2.47 2.92 25.67
N TYR A 186 2.20 2.46 24.45
CA TYR A 186 2.62 3.18 23.23
C TYR A 186 1.86 4.48 23.03
N LEU A 187 0.59 4.56 23.45
CA LEU A 187 -0.14 5.82 23.46
C LEU A 187 0.48 6.83 24.45
N ASP A 188 0.97 6.39 25.62
CA ASP A 188 1.69 7.27 26.54
C ASP A 188 3.05 7.70 25.97
N GLU A 189 3.76 6.80 25.29
CA GLU A 189 5.01 7.15 24.60
C GLU A 189 4.79 8.15 23.47
N ALA A 190 3.72 8.00 22.67
CA ALA A 190 3.33 8.95 21.65
C ALA A 190 3.13 10.37 22.20
N GLN A 191 2.50 10.48 23.37
CA GLN A 191 2.30 11.77 24.07
C GLN A 191 3.63 12.39 24.51
N ARG A 192 4.55 11.58 25.05
CA ARG A 192 5.88 12.05 25.46
C ARG A 192 6.76 12.42 24.27
N ASP A 193 6.62 11.72 23.15
CA ASP A 193 7.34 12.01 21.91
C ASP A 193 6.95 13.38 21.32
N GLY A 194 5.67 13.75 21.44
CA GLY A 194 5.21 15.13 21.22
C GLY A 194 5.09 15.57 19.76
N ARG A 195 5.43 14.72 18.77
CA ARG A 195 5.21 15.04 17.36
C ARG A 195 3.72 15.19 17.06
N LYS A 196 3.37 16.25 16.33
CA LYS A 196 2.00 16.77 16.18
C LYS A 196 1.00 15.69 15.74
N TRP A 197 1.28 14.99 14.65
CA TRP A 197 0.35 14.02 14.07
C TRP A 197 0.33 12.71 14.87
N LEU A 198 1.45 12.33 15.48
CA LEU A 198 1.50 11.18 16.39
C LEU A 198 0.61 11.39 17.62
N VAL A 199 0.71 12.56 18.26
CA VAL A 199 -0.15 12.94 19.40
C VAL A 199 -1.63 12.98 19.01
N ILE A 200 -1.97 13.63 17.89
CA ILE A 200 -3.34 13.72 17.39
C ILE A 200 -3.94 12.32 17.18
N ASN A 201 -3.20 11.40 16.56
CA ASN A 201 -3.67 10.04 16.34
C ASN A 201 -3.78 9.25 17.66
N ALA A 202 -2.83 9.42 18.59
CA ALA A 202 -2.91 8.78 19.90
C ALA A 202 -4.15 9.23 20.69
N ASP A 203 -4.45 10.53 20.69
CA ASP A 203 -5.66 11.07 21.33
C ASP A 203 -6.94 10.56 20.67
N PHE A 204 -6.93 10.47 19.34
CA PHE A 204 -8.06 9.91 18.59
C PHE A 204 -8.32 8.44 18.99
N ILE A 205 -7.27 7.60 19.06
CA ILE A 205 -7.37 6.20 19.53
C ILE A 205 -7.97 6.14 20.95
N ARG A 206 -7.44 6.95 21.88
CA ARG A 206 -7.92 7.00 23.27
C ARG A 206 -9.37 7.40 23.40
N SER A 207 -9.83 8.30 22.54
CA SER A 207 -11.19 8.80 22.57
C SER A 207 -12.24 7.73 22.25
N GLY A 208 -11.84 6.61 21.64
CA GLY A 208 -12.75 5.54 21.22
C GLY A 208 -13.75 5.96 20.14
N LYS A 209 -13.59 7.16 19.56
CA LYS A 209 -14.47 7.67 18.51
C LYS A 209 -14.27 6.86 17.24
N GLN A 210 -15.36 6.29 16.72
CA GLN A 210 -15.38 5.75 15.37
C GLN A 210 -15.39 6.91 14.37
N GLY A 211 -14.37 6.98 13.50
CA GLY A 211 -14.24 8.04 12.51
C GLY A 211 -13.06 7.79 11.57
N LYS A 212 -12.96 8.57 10.49
CA LYS A 212 -11.80 8.50 9.58
C LYS A 212 -10.59 9.08 10.30
N TRP A 213 -9.62 8.20 10.57
CA TRP A 213 -8.26 8.54 10.99
C TRP A 213 -7.71 9.69 10.14
N VAL A 214 -6.87 10.54 10.73
CA VAL A 214 -6.00 11.40 9.91
C VAL A 214 -5.07 10.43 9.18
N ARG A 215 -5.41 10.14 7.92
CA ARG A 215 -4.57 9.28 7.09
C ARG A 215 -3.20 9.94 7.02
N PRO A 216 -2.10 9.17 7.09
CA PRO A 216 -0.85 9.60 6.52
C PRO A 216 -1.12 9.84 5.03
N ILE A 217 -1.36 11.09 4.65
CA ILE A 217 -1.06 11.53 3.29
C ILE A 217 0.47 11.52 3.28
N LYS A 218 1.06 10.66 2.44
CA LYS A 218 2.51 10.46 2.42
C LYS A 218 3.22 11.79 2.10
N ILE A 219 4.34 11.99 2.78
CA ILE A 219 5.43 12.92 2.43
C ILE A 219 6.14 12.37 1.19
#